data_AF-A0A432IK65-F1
#
_entry.id   AF-A0A432IK65-F1
#
_cell.length_a   1.000
_cell.length_b   1.000
_cell.length_c   1.000
_cell.angle_alpha   90.00
_cell.angle_beta   90.00
_cell.angle_gamma   90.00
#
_symmetry.space_group_name_H-M   'P 1'
#
loop_
_entity.id
_entity.type
_entity.pdbx_description
1 polymer ?
#
loop_
_entity_poly.entity_id
_entity_poly.type
_entity_poly.pdbx_seq_one_letter_code
_entity_poly.pdbx_strand_id
1 'polypeptide(L)'
;MNSDEVAFLPTDFERFRESVQTDPEFNEARLEVRRKLESIGKGAAKALSASPYMLVARASLHHPHQFNGFRVAQQCTYLSRGKKERTFLKKHLGGEIGEDLDTDYTHTQLVLQIDEQGLIFALRIHAKAWWDGENLKRLLGDEDERPTIASALQPLKGYLLRVHDHKRTRQCDAIDDLELAEMRKSFTPGDHWLHVERRFERDDLFVTSGGFEQRAIAEWKRLLPAYRCFCWHPDNDRLFA
;
A
#
# COMPACT_ATOMS: atom_id res chain seq x y z
N MET A 1 16.73 26.54 -8.89
CA MET A 1 16.39 25.11 -8.66
C MET A 1 14.92 24.96 -8.97
N ASN A 2 14.56 24.69 -10.22
CA ASN A 2 13.24 24.16 -10.55
C ASN A 2 13.43 22.66 -10.72
N SER A 3 13.18 21.88 -9.67
CA SER A 3 12.78 20.50 -9.91
C SER A 3 11.36 20.62 -10.44
N ASP A 4 11.14 20.27 -11.71
CA ASP A 4 9.80 20.25 -12.28
C ASP A 4 8.91 19.42 -11.36
N GLU A 5 7.87 20.07 -10.86
CA GLU A 5 6.90 19.47 -9.95
C GLU A 5 6.25 18.26 -10.64
N VAL A 6 6.18 17.12 -9.95
CA VAL A 6 5.53 15.94 -10.50
C VAL A 6 4.02 16.18 -10.57
N ALA A 7 3.48 16.19 -11.79
CA ALA A 7 2.04 16.24 -12.05
C ALA A 7 1.60 15.09 -12.96
N PHE A 8 0.41 14.55 -12.69
CA PHE A 8 -0.25 13.60 -13.59
C PHE A 8 -1.18 14.35 -14.55
N LEU A 9 -0.94 14.16 -15.84
CA LEU A 9 -1.73 14.76 -16.93
C LEU A 9 -2.85 13.81 -17.34
N PRO A 10 -3.93 14.29 -17.98
CA PRO A 10 -4.98 13.41 -18.51
C PRO A 10 -4.44 12.25 -19.37
N THR A 11 -3.41 12.53 -20.18
CA THR A 11 -2.74 11.53 -21.02
C THR A 11 -1.97 10.47 -20.24
N ASP A 12 -1.66 10.68 -18.95
CA ASP A 12 -1.07 9.64 -18.11
C ASP A 12 -2.08 8.53 -17.80
N PHE A 13 -3.34 8.88 -17.58
CA PHE A 13 -4.43 7.94 -17.27
C PHE A 13 -4.84 7.13 -18.51
N GLU A 14 -4.85 7.76 -19.69
CA GLU A 14 -5.18 7.11 -20.96
C GLU A 14 -4.24 5.93 -21.32
N ARG A 15 -3.05 5.86 -20.72
CA ARG A 15 -2.07 4.77 -20.91
C ARG A 15 -2.54 3.43 -20.33
N PHE A 16 -3.64 3.45 -19.58
CA PHE A 16 -4.22 2.31 -18.88
C PHE A 16 -5.59 1.87 -19.41
N ARG A 17 -6.13 2.57 -20.43
CA ARG A 17 -7.40 2.17 -21.07
C ARG A 17 -7.32 0.74 -21.62
N GLU A 18 -8.41 0.01 -21.51
CA GLU A 18 -8.46 -1.42 -21.87
C GLU A 18 -7.85 -1.73 -23.25
N SER A 19 -8.15 -0.89 -24.25
CA SER A 19 -7.72 -1.09 -25.63
C SER A 19 -6.21 -1.02 -25.87
N VAL A 20 -5.41 -0.58 -24.90
CA VAL A 20 -3.95 -0.43 -25.06
C VAL A 20 -3.14 -1.22 -24.03
N GLN A 21 -3.76 -1.88 -23.05
CA GLN A 21 -3.04 -2.47 -21.90
C GLN A 21 -2.00 -3.53 -22.29
N THR A 22 -2.18 -4.20 -23.42
CA THR A 22 -1.28 -5.21 -23.96
C THR A 22 -0.35 -4.67 -25.06
N ASP A 23 -0.54 -3.42 -25.47
CA ASP A 23 0.15 -2.80 -26.60
C ASP A 23 1.56 -2.34 -26.20
N PRO A 24 2.63 -2.86 -26.84
CA PRO A 24 4.00 -2.45 -26.58
C PRO A 24 4.32 -1.00 -26.99
N GLU A 25 3.58 -0.40 -27.92
CA GLU A 25 3.80 1.00 -28.34
C GLU A 25 3.62 1.99 -27.18
N PHE A 26 2.85 1.60 -26.17
CA PHE A 26 2.60 2.39 -24.97
C PHE A 26 3.67 2.21 -23.88
N ASN A 27 4.69 1.36 -24.08
CA ASN A 27 5.70 1.08 -23.04
C ASN A 27 6.53 2.31 -22.68
N GLU A 28 6.96 3.12 -23.65
CA GLU A 28 7.71 4.35 -23.37
C GLU A 28 6.86 5.37 -22.60
N ALA A 29 5.59 5.54 -23.00
CA ALA A 29 4.65 6.39 -22.27
C ALA A 29 4.47 5.90 -20.82
N ARG A 30 4.29 4.61 -20.59
CA ARG A 30 4.19 4.03 -19.23
C ARG A 30 5.49 4.13 -18.44
N LEU A 31 6.64 4.17 -19.12
CA LEU A 31 7.93 4.40 -18.47
C LEU A 31 8.00 5.81 -17.88
N GLU A 32 7.43 6.81 -18.53
CA GLU A 32 7.32 8.16 -17.96
C GLU A 32 6.45 8.18 -16.71
N VAL A 33 5.29 7.52 -16.72
CA VAL A 33 4.44 7.37 -15.52
C VAL A 33 5.20 6.68 -14.40
N ARG A 34 5.92 5.61 -14.72
CA ARG A 34 6.78 4.92 -13.74
C ARG A 34 7.82 5.86 -13.13
N ARG A 35 8.48 6.70 -13.92
CA ARG A 35 9.47 7.67 -13.41
C ARG A 35 8.84 8.69 -12.46
N LYS A 36 7.64 9.18 -12.78
CA LYS A 36 6.86 10.06 -11.87
C LYS A 36 6.57 9.35 -10.54
N LEU A 37 6.05 8.13 -10.60
CA LEU A 37 5.78 7.29 -9.43
C LEU A 37 7.05 7.01 -8.60
N GLU A 38 8.16 6.68 -9.25
CA GLU A 38 9.46 6.45 -8.57
C GLU A 38 9.97 7.71 -7.86
N SER A 39 9.80 8.89 -8.45
CA SER A 39 10.17 10.17 -7.83
C SER A 39 9.37 10.40 -6.55
N ILE A 40 8.03 10.32 -6.63
CA ILE A 40 7.12 10.49 -5.49
C ILE A 40 7.43 9.46 -4.39
N GLY A 41 7.60 8.19 -4.76
CA GLY A 41 7.93 7.11 -3.82
C GLY A 41 9.24 7.37 -3.07
N LYS A 42 10.31 7.77 -3.78
CA LYS A 42 11.61 8.09 -3.15
C LYS A 42 11.50 9.31 -2.22
N GLY A 43 10.79 10.36 -2.64
CA GLY A 43 10.50 11.53 -1.84
C GLY A 43 9.79 11.16 -0.53
N ALA A 44 8.76 10.32 -0.62
CA ALA A 44 8.01 9.85 0.54
C ALA A 44 8.81 8.92 1.45
N ALA A 45 9.57 7.96 0.92
CA ALA A 45 10.44 7.11 1.73
C ALA A 45 11.43 7.96 2.54
N LYS A 46 12.01 8.99 1.94
CA LYS A 46 12.89 9.94 2.64
C LYS A 46 12.16 10.75 3.72
N ALA A 47 10.96 11.23 3.42
CA ALA A 47 10.20 12.09 4.33
C ALA A 47 9.55 11.35 5.50
N LEU A 48 9.16 10.09 5.30
CA LEU A 48 8.33 9.32 6.24
C LEU A 48 9.13 8.27 7.04
N SER A 49 10.36 7.94 6.61
CA SER A 49 11.21 7.04 7.38
C SER A 49 11.62 7.67 8.72
N ALA A 50 11.42 6.92 9.80
CA ALA A 50 11.89 7.30 11.13
C ALA A 50 12.19 6.04 11.92
N SER A 51 13.39 5.96 12.53
CA SER A 51 13.78 4.80 13.33
C SER A 51 12.70 4.49 14.39
N PRO A 52 12.31 3.21 14.57
CA PRO A 52 12.84 2.01 13.90
C PRO A 52 12.27 1.72 12.50
N TYR A 53 11.17 2.37 12.12
CA TYR A 53 10.41 2.16 10.88
C TYR A 53 11.06 2.86 9.68
N MET A 54 11.96 2.16 9.01
CA MET A 54 12.61 2.67 7.79
C MET A 54 11.86 2.17 6.57
N LEU A 55 11.56 3.05 5.62
CA LEU A 55 10.81 2.72 4.41
C LEU A 55 11.71 2.68 3.18
N VAL A 56 11.42 1.75 2.27
CA VAL A 56 12.02 1.69 0.93
C VAL A 56 10.92 1.78 -0.13
N ALA A 57 11.18 2.59 -1.16
CA ALA A 57 10.25 2.78 -2.27
C ALA A 57 10.64 1.92 -3.48
N ARG A 58 9.65 1.33 -4.13
CA ARG A 58 9.79 0.73 -5.47
C ARG A 58 8.59 1.11 -6.35
N ALA A 59 8.69 0.80 -7.64
CA ALA A 59 7.60 0.99 -8.59
C ALA A 59 7.37 -0.28 -9.42
N SER A 60 6.14 -0.47 -9.87
CA SER A 60 5.72 -1.62 -10.67
C SER A 60 6.33 -1.60 -12.07
N LEU A 61 6.18 -2.73 -12.77
CA LEU A 61 6.53 -2.84 -14.19
C LEU A 61 5.70 -1.86 -15.05
N HIS A 62 6.24 -1.51 -16.21
CA HIS A 62 5.67 -0.56 -17.17
C HIS A 62 5.35 -1.19 -18.53
N HIS A 63 5.60 -2.50 -18.67
CA HIS A 63 5.34 -3.26 -19.89
C HIS A 63 4.61 -4.58 -19.54
N PRO A 64 3.88 -5.18 -20.49
CA PRO A 64 3.32 -6.52 -20.36
C PRO A 64 4.36 -7.56 -19.96
N HIS A 65 4.08 -8.30 -18.89
CA HIS A 65 4.97 -9.31 -18.34
C HIS A 65 4.15 -10.42 -17.65
N GLN A 66 4.71 -11.62 -17.48
CA GLN A 66 4.00 -12.72 -16.79
C GLN A 66 3.48 -12.32 -15.39
N PHE A 67 4.21 -11.44 -14.69
CA PHE A 67 3.86 -10.98 -13.34
C PHE A 67 2.70 -9.98 -13.29
N ASN A 68 2.30 -9.38 -14.41
CA ASN A 68 1.12 -8.51 -14.49
C ASN A 68 0.05 -9.08 -15.45
N GLY A 69 0.09 -10.38 -15.71
CA GLY A 69 -0.87 -11.05 -16.58
C GLY A 69 -0.76 -10.61 -18.04
N PHE A 70 0.46 -10.26 -18.49
CA PHE A 70 0.74 -9.76 -19.83
C PHE A 70 -0.06 -8.51 -20.22
N ARG A 71 -0.38 -7.66 -19.23
CA ARG A 71 -1.07 -6.38 -19.46
C ARG A 71 -0.70 -5.35 -18.40
N VAL A 72 -0.82 -4.08 -18.74
CA VAL A 72 -0.60 -2.96 -17.81
C VAL A 72 -1.92 -2.17 -17.65
N ALA A 73 -2.79 -2.68 -16.79
CA ALA A 73 -4.05 -2.02 -16.43
C ALA A 73 -3.87 -0.89 -15.39
N GLN A 74 -2.72 -0.88 -14.72
CA GLN A 74 -2.36 0.07 -13.68
C GLN A 74 -0.85 0.08 -13.49
N GLN A 75 -0.34 1.13 -12.87
CA GLN A 75 1.00 1.18 -12.30
C GLN A 75 0.93 1.69 -10.86
N CYS A 76 1.93 1.35 -10.06
CA CYS A 76 2.02 1.85 -8.71
C CYS A 76 3.45 2.14 -8.28
N THR A 77 3.59 3.01 -7.29
CA THR A 77 4.72 3.01 -6.38
C THR A 77 4.24 2.55 -5.01
N TYR A 78 5.12 1.85 -4.30
CA TYR A 78 4.83 1.38 -2.96
C TYR A 78 6.01 1.56 -2.02
N LEU A 79 5.70 1.84 -0.75
CA LEU A 79 6.63 1.90 0.36
C LEU A 79 6.45 0.65 1.21
N SER A 80 7.56 0.00 1.56
CA SER A 80 7.58 -1.18 2.42
C SER A 80 8.75 -1.13 3.39
N ARG A 81 8.81 -2.07 4.33
CA ARG A 81 9.87 -2.13 5.35
C ARG A 81 11.27 -2.18 4.75
N GLY A 82 12.20 -1.49 5.40
CA GLY A 82 13.57 -1.35 4.97
C GLY A 82 14.42 -2.58 5.23
N LYS A 83 15.65 -2.55 4.69
CA LYS A 83 16.57 -3.69 4.72
C LYS A 83 16.84 -4.23 6.13
N LYS A 84 16.99 -3.36 7.13
CA LYS A 84 17.29 -3.77 8.52
C LYS A 84 16.17 -4.62 9.12
N GLU A 85 14.92 -4.15 9.02
CA GLU A 85 13.74 -4.87 9.51
C GLU A 85 13.54 -6.18 8.74
N ARG A 86 13.73 -6.17 7.40
CA ARG A 86 13.68 -7.40 6.58
C ARG A 86 14.73 -8.42 7.03
N THR A 87 15.97 -7.99 7.28
CA THR A 87 17.04 -8.89 7.77
C THR A 87 16.73 -9.43 9.16
N PHE A 88 16.16 -8.61 10.05
CA PHE A 88 15.73 -9.05 11.37
C PHE A 88 14.66 -10.14 11.26
N LEU A 89 13.60 -9.90 10.49
CA LEU A 89 12.53 -10.86 10.27
C LEU A 89 13.02 -12.14 9.58
N LYS A 90 13.95 -12.03 8.61
CA LYS A 90 14.59 -13.19 7.95
C LYS A 90 15.33 -14.09 8.94
N LYS A 91 16.05 -13.48 9.89
CA LYS A 91 16.73 -14.22 10.95
C LYS A 91 15.74 -14.92 11.89
N HIS A 92 14.60 -14.29 12.15
CA HIS A 92 13.59 -14.83 13.08
C HIS A 92 12.76 -15.96 12.46
N LEU A 93 12.41 -15.83 11.17
CA LEU A 93 11.64 -16.84 10.42
C LEU A 93 12.47 -18.06 9.97
N GLY A 94 13.80 -17.95 9.97
CA GLY A 94 14.69 -19.01 9.48
C GLY A 94 14.90 -18.97 7.96
N GLY A 95 15.82 -19.82 7.47
CA GLY A 95 16.29 -19.77 6.08
C GLY A 95 15.22 -20.01 5.03
N GLU A 96 14.42 -21.07 5.17
CA GLU A 96 13.44 -21.48 4.14
C GLU A 96 12.30 -20.47 3.95
N ILE A 97 11.69 -20.01 5.05
CA ILE A 97 10.62 -19.00 5.00
C ILE A 97 11.19 -17.60 4.71
N GLY A 98 12.42 -17.36 5.15
CA GLY A 98 13.08 -16.08 5.03
C GLY A 98 13.48 -15.69 3.60
N GLU A 99 13.54 -16.64 2.66
CA GLU A 99 13.79 -16.35 1.23
C GLU A 99 12.64 -15.59 0.58
N ASP A 100 11.39 -15.81 1.02
CA ASP A 100 10.21 -15.13 0.48
C ASP A 100 10.15 -13.64 0.85
N LEU A 101 10.92 -13.20 1.86
CA LEU A 101 11.00 -11.81 2.30
C LEU A 101 11.68 -10.88 1.28
N ASP A 102 12.42 -11.43 0.32
CA ASP A 102 13.13 -10.62 -0.69
C ASP A 102 12.18 -10.08 -1.77
N THR A 103 10.99 -10.67 -1.90
CA THR A 103 9.90 -10.19 -2.77
C THR A 103 9.09 -9.10 -2.06
N ASP A 104 8.77 -7.98 -2.74
CA ASP A 104 8.09 -6.88 -2.04
C ASP A 104 6.62 -7.18 -1.70
N TYR A 105 5.93 -8.00 -2.50
CA TYR A 105 4.53 -8.39 -2.28
C TYR A 105 4.33 -9.34 -1.10
N THR A 106 5.38 -9.64 -0.34
CA THR A 106 5.27 -10.39 0.92
C THR A 106 5.25 -9.46 2.13
N HIS A 107 5.16 -8.14 1.94
CA HIS A 107 5.09 -7.19 3.05
C HIS A 107 3.81 -6.37 3.00
N THR A 108 3.44 -5.83 4.15
CA THR A 108 2.52 -4.70 4.24
C THR A 108 3.11 -3.51 3.48
N GLN A 109 2.28 -2.84 2.68
CA GLN A 109 2.70 -1.77 1.78
C GLN A 109 1.82 -0.53 1.91
N LEU A 110 2.43 0.65 1.89
CA LEU A 110 1.75 1.88 1.51
C LEU A 110 1.85 2.04 -0.01
N VAL A 111 0.77 2.35 -0.70
CA VAL A 111 0.68 2.31 -2.16
C VAL A 111 0.10 3.61 -2.68
N LEU A 112 0.66 4.11 -3.79
CA LEU A 112 0.03 5.05 -4.70
C LEU A 112 -0.08 4.35 -6.05
N GLN A 113 -1.31 4.11 -6.47
CA GLN A 113 -1.64 3.47 -7.74
C GLN A 113 -2.28 4.49 -8.68
N ILE A 114 -2.00 4.35 -9.97
CA ILE A 114 -2.66 5.02 -11.08
C ILE A 114 -3.27 3.98 -12.01
N ASP A 115 -4.50 4.21 -12.45
CA ASP A 115 -5.21 3.43 -13.47
C ASP A 115 -5.92 4.39 -14.45
N GLU A 116 -6.83 3.89 -15.28
CA GLU A 116 -7.55 4.72 -16.26
C GLU A 116 -8.47 5.77 -15.60
N GLN A 117 -9.12 5.46 -14.47
CA GLN A 117 -10.11 6.37 -13.89
C GLN A 117 -9.48 7.34 -12.89
N GLY A 118 -8.30 7.06 -12.35
CA GLY A 118 -7.71 7.95 -11.36
C GLY A 118 -6.58 7.37 -10.52
N LEU A 119 -6.47 7.89 -9.31
CA LEU A 119 -5.45 7.53 -8.33
C LEU A 119 -6.06 6.80 -7.13
N ILE A 120 -5.30 5.87 -6.56
CA ILE A 120 -5.64 5.20 -5.32
C ILE A 120 -4.47 5.31 -4.34
N PHE A 121 -4.74 5.87 -3.16
CA PHE A 121 -3.86 5.75 -2.01
C PHE A 121 -4.32 4.58 -1.17
N ALA A 122 -3.41 3.70 -0.79
CA ALA A 122 -3.77 2.52 0.00
C ALA A 122 -2.71 2.11 1.01
N LEU A 123 -3.15 1.43 2.05
CA LEU A 123 -2.38 0.48 2.85
C LEU A 123 -2.88 -0.92 2.48
N ARG A 124 -1.96 -1.82 2.09
CA ARG A 124 -2.29 -3.17 1.64
C ARG A 124 -1.51 -4.23 2.41
N ILE A 125 -2.18 -5.30 2.79
CA ILE A 125 -1.57 -6.57 3.18
C ILE A 125 -1.92 -7.57 2.08
N HIS A 126 -0.92 -7.98 1.32
CA HIS A 126 -1.07 -9.00 0.30
C HIS A 126 -1.28 -10.37 0.94
N ALA A 127 -1.97 -11.30 0.28
CA ALA A 127 -2.18 -12.66 0.82
C ALA A 127 -0.86 -13.37 1.19
N LYS A 128 0.18 -13.19 0.37
CA LYS A 128 1.55 -13.66 0.62
C LYS A 128 2.31 -12.94 1.75
N ALA A 129 1.79 -11.84 2.28
CA ALA A 129 2.37 -11.16 3.45
C ALA A 129 1.89 -11.80 4.76
N TRP A 130 2.04 -13.13 4.83
CA TRP A 130 1.37 -13.95 5.84
C TRP A 130 1.73 -13.54 7.27
N TRP A 131 3.00 -13.23 7.56
CA TRP A 131 3.43 -12.82 8.91
C TRP A 131 2.77 -11.52 9.37
N ASP A 132 2.61 -10.55 8.47
CA ASP A 132 1.95 -9.29 8.81
C ASP A 132 0.45 -9.53 9.01
N GLY A 133 -0.15 -10.30 8.11
CA GLY A 133 -1.57 -10.65 8.19
C GLY A 133 -1.90 -11.45 9.45
N GLU A 134 -1.09 -12.46 9.78
CA GLU A 134 -1.29 -13.31 10.96
C GLU A 134 -1.06 -12.53 12.25
N ASN A 135 -0.03 -11.68 12.31
CA ASN A 135 0.17 -10.79 13.44
C ASN A 135 -1.04 -9.88 13.67
N LEU A 136 -1.52 -9.21 12.60
CA LEU A 136 -2.71 -8.36 12.66
C LEU A 136 -3.95 -9.17 13.09
N LYS A 137 -4.16 -10.38 12.56
CA LYS A 137 -5.29 -11.24 12.94
C LYS A 137 -5.30 -11.59 14.42
N ARG A 138 -4.11 -11.80 15.01
CA ARG A 138 -3.95 -12.05 16.45
C ARG A 138 -4.21 -10.78 17.27
N LEU A 139 -3.66 -9.63 16.86
CA LEU A 139 -3.94 -8.33 17.49
C LEU A 139 -5.44 -7.99 17.47
N LEU A 140 -6.14 -8.26 16.38
CA LEU A 140 -7.60 -8.07 16.30
C LEU A 140 -8.39 -9.01 17.22
N GLY A 141 -7.76 -10.09 17.70
CA GLY A 141 -8.36 -11.02 18.67
C GLY A 141 -8.14 -10.59 20.12
N ASP A 142 -7.32 -9.58 20.35
CA ASP A 142 -7.02 -9.02 21.66
C ASP A 142 -7.87 -7.76 21.89
N GLU A 143 -8.73 -7.79 22.90
CA GLU A 143 -9.63 -6.68 23.23
C GLU A 143 -8.87 -5.43 23.70
N ASP A 144 -7.68 -5.60 24.28
CA ASP A 144 -6.85 -4.50 24.76
C ASP A 144 -6.11 -3.79 23.60
N GLU A 145 -5.89 -4.49 22.49
CA GLU A 145 -5.17 -3.95 21.31
C GLU A 145 -6.10 -3.31 20.27
N ARG A 146 -7.35 -3.78 20.17
CA ARG A 146 -8.34 -3.26 19.23
C ARG A 146 -8.53 -1.72 19.31
N PRO A 147 -8.56 -1.09 20.49
CA PRO A 147 -8.65 0.37 20.59
C PRO A 147 -7.48 1.11 19.93
N THR A 148 -6.25 0.57 20.00
CA THR A 148 -5.07 1.13 19.34
C THR A 148 -5.23 1.07 17.82
N ILE A 149 -5.69 -0.07 17.30
CA ILE A 149 -5.96 -0.25 15.86
C ILE A 149 -7.07 0.70 15.39
N ALA A 150 -8.17 0.81 16.13
CA ALA A 150 -9.27 1.71 15.82
C ALA A 150 -8.78 3.16 15.77
N SER A 151 -8.01 3.59 16.77
CA SER A 151 -7.44 4.94 16.85
C SER A 151 -6.50 5.26 15.68
N ALA A 152 -5.81 4.27 15.13
CA ALA A 152 -4.96 4.44 13.96
C ALA A 152 -5.75 4.58 12.64
N LEU A 153 -6.97 4.03 12.59
CA LEU A 153 -7.83 4.04 11.40
C LEU A 153 -8.83 5.20 11.39
N GLN A 154 -9.37 5.60 12.54
CA GLN A 154 -10.40 6.65 12.65
C GLN A 154 -10.03 8.01 12.00
N PRO A 155 -8.76 8.48 12.04
CA PRO A 155 -8.35 9.71 11.34
C PRO A 155 -8.39 9.62 9.80
N LEU A 156 -8.57 8.41 9.24
CA LEU A 156 -8.58 8.15 7.81
C LEU A 156 -9.95 8.41 7.16
N LYS A 157 -10.54 9.58 7.44
CA LYS A 157 -11.77 10.03 6.76
C LYS A 157 -11.63 9.94 5.23
N GLY A 158 -12.60 9.28 4.60
CA GLY A 158 -12.65 9.01 3.17
C GLY A 158 -11.94 7.72 2.73
N TYR A 159 -11.27 7.01 3.64
CA TYR A 159 -10.72 5.68 3.37
C TYR A 159 -11.71 4.58 3.73
N LEU A 160 -11.65 3.51 2.96
CA LEU A 160 -12.44 2.30 3.13
C LEU A 160 -11.54 1.14 3.52
N LEU A 161 -11.94 0.39 4.55
CA LEU A 161 -11.33 -0.87 4.94
C LEU A 161 -12.10 -2.04 4.33
N ARG A 162 -11.37 -2.89 3.59
CA ARG A 162 -11.89 -4.01 2.81
C ARG A 162 -11.04 -5.25 3.00
N VAL A 163 -11.70 -6.40 3.03
CA VAL A 163 -11.06 -7.71 2.94
C VAL A 163 -11.47 -8.32 1.60
N HIS A 164 -10.50 -8.84 0.83
CA HIS A 164 -10.74 -9.48 -0.46
C HIS A 164 -11.75 -10.63 -0.33
N ASP A 165 -12.53 -10.89 -1.39
CA ASP A 165 -13.62 -11.88 -1.44
C ASP A 165 -14.77 -11.69 -0.44
N HIS A 166 -14.76 -10.59 0.33
CA HIS A 166 -15.85 -10.22 1.22
C HIS A 166 -16.56 -8.95 0.74
N LYS A 167 -17.90 -8.97 0.76
CA LYS A 167 -18.74 -7.86 0.30
C LYS A 167 -18.74 -6.65 1.25
N ARG A 168 -18.47 -6.87 2.54
CA ARG A 168 -18.55 -5.82 3.55
C ARG A 168 -17.36 -4.86 3.41
N THR A 169 -17.70 -3.58 3.29
CA THR A 169 -16.75 -2.48 3.29
C THR A 169 -17.02 -1.61 4.50
N ARG A 170 -15.97 -1.14 5.17
CA ARG A 170 -16.06 -0.34 6.41
C ARG A 170 -15.49 1.05 6.17
N GLN A 171 -16.17 2.07 6.67
CA GLN A 171 -15.60 3.42 6.70
C GLN A 171 -14.57 3.48 7.82
N CYS A 172 -13.35 3.91 7.53
CA CYS A 172 -12.29 3.94 8.54
C CYS A 172 -12.60 4.90 9.71
N ASP A 173 -13.30 6.02 9.44
CA ASP A 173 -13.69 7.02 10.45
C ASP A 173 -14.86 6.60 11.34
N ALA A 174 -15.52 5.49 11.02
CA ALA A 174 -16.59 4.90 11.82
C ALA A 174 -16.21 3.53 12.41
N ILE A 175 -14.93 3.14 12.34
CA ILE A 175 -14.51 1.84 12.85
C ILE A 175 -14.48 1.82 14.38
N ASP A 176 -15.01 0.75 14.96
CA ASP A 176 -15.04 0.50 16.39
C ASP A 176 -14.57 -0.92 16.73
N ASP A 177 -14.64 -1.25 18.02
CA ASP A 177 -14.23 -2.55 18.54
C ASP A 177 -14.97 -3.73 17.88
N LEU A 178 -16.29 -3.59 17.68
CA LEU A 178 -17.14 -4.61 17.11
C LEU A 178 -16.82 -4.84 15.63
N GLU A 179 -16.59 -3.76 14.87
CA GLU A 179 -16.18 -3.83 13.47
C GLU A 179 -14.83 -4.53 13.30
N LEU A 180 -13.88 -4.30 14.21
CA LEU A 180 -12.59 -4.98 14.21
C LEU A 180 -12.71 -6.47 14.57
N ALA A 181 -13.55 -6.82 15.55
CA ALA A 181 -13.87 -8.22 15.87
C ALA A 181 -14.49 -8.94 14.67
N GLU A 182 -15.43 -8.30 13.98
CA GLU A 182 -16.04 -8.83 12.77
C GLU A 182 -15.04 -8.93 11.61
N MET A 183 -14.13 -7.96 11.48
CA MET A 183 -13.07 -8.02 10.47
C MET A 183 -12.20 -9.26 10.66
N ARG A 184 -11.80 -9.56 11.90
CA ARG A 184 -11.00 -10.76 12.23
C ARG A 184 -11.63 -12.04 11.72
N LYS A 185 -12.96 -12.18 11.81
CA LYS A 185 -13.69 -13.37 11.34
C LYS A 185 -13.63 -13.51 9.81
N SER A 186 -13.63 -12.38 9.10
CA SER A 186 -13.53 -12.34 7.63
C SER A 186 -12.09 -12.38 7.09
N PHE A 187 -11.07 -12.14 7.91
CA PHE A 187 -9.70 -12.04 7.43
C PHE A 187 -8.94 -13.34 7.64
N THR A 188 -8.53 -13.98 6.54
CA THR A 188 -7.69 -15.19 6.56
C THR A 188 -6.36 -14.89 5.86
N PRO A 189 -5.28 -14.66 6.63
CA PRO A 189 -3.93 -14.50 6.09
C PRO A 189 -3.54 -15.70 5.22
N GLY A 190 -2.86 -15.46 4.09
CA GLY A 190 -2.58 -16.49 3.09
C GLY A 190 -3.63 -16.56 1.98
N ASP A 191 -4.90 -16.27 2.29
CA ASP A 191 -6.00 -16.34 1.32
C ASP A 191 -6.48 -14.94 0.90
N HIS A 192 -6.66 -14.05 1.87
CA HIS A 192 -7.27 -12.74 1.65
C HIS A 192 -6.22 -11.63 1.58
N TRP A 193 -6.49 -10.65 0.72
CA TRP A 193 -5.87 -9.34 0.85
C TRP A 193 -6.67 -8.48 1.82
N LEU A 194 -5.98 -7.55 2.46
CA LEU A 194 -6.61 -6.49 3.25
C LEU A 194 -6.20 -5.14 2.68
N HIS A 195 -7.17 -4.25 2.51
CA HIS A 195 -7.01 -2.93 1.90
C HIS A 195 -7.61 -1.86 2.81
N VAL A 196 -6.85 -0.81 3.07
CA VAL A 196 -7.37 0.49 3.52
C VAL A 196 -7.10 1.46 2.38
N GLU A 197 -8.12 1.87 1.63
CA GLU A 197 -7.92 2.59 0.37
C GLU A 197 -8.86 3.77 0.17
N ARG A 198 -8.37 4.79 -0.52
CA ARG A 198 -9.11 5.97 -0.95
C ARG A 198 -8.83 6.24 -2.42
N ARG A 199 -9.90 6.45 -3.20
CA ARG A 199 -9.83 6.76 -4.62
C ARG A 199 -10.03 8.26 -4.85
N PHE A 200 -9.29 8.80 -5.81
CA PHE A 200 -9.48 10.11 -6.39
C PHE A 200 -9.68 9.94 -7.89
N GLU A 201 -10.75 10.51 -8.43
CA GLU A 201 -10.98 10.51 -9.88
C GLU A 201 -9.93 11.38 -10.58
N ARG A 202 -9.61 11.06 -11.82
CA ARG A 202 -8.52 11.70 -12.58
C ARG A 202 -8.69 13.21 -12.76
N ASP A 203 -9.92 13.72 -12.69
CA ASP A 203 -10.28 15.12 -12.81
C ASP A 203 -10.45 15.84 -11.45
N ASP A 204 -10.27 15.13 -10.33
CA ASP A 204 -10.33 15.71 -8.99
C ASP A 204 -9.24 16.79 -8.82
N LEU A 205 -9.57 17.89 -8.11
CA LEU A 205 -8.64 18.97 -7.80
C LEU A 205 -7.41 18.49 -7.03
N PHE A 206 -7.55 17.43 -6.24
CA PHE A 206 -6.43 16.76 -5.59
C PHE A 206 -5.35 16.34 -6.59
N VAL A 207 -5.77 15.80 -7.74
CA VAL A 207 -4.92 15.26 -8.80
C VAL A 207 -4.37 16.38 -9.69
N THR A 208 -5.22 17.33 -10.06
CA THR A 208 -4.93 18.30 -11.13
C THR A 208 -4.26 19.59 -10.67
N SER A 209 -4.33 19.94 -9.38
CA SER A 209 -3.71 21.16 -8.85
C SER A 209 -2.20 21.00 -8.59
N GLY A 210 -1.43 22.08 -8.66
CA GLY A 210 -0.02 22.10 -8.23
C GLY A 210 0.12 21.75 -6.75
N GLY A 211 1.28 21.27 -6.31
CA GLY A 211 1.55 20.75 -4.97
C GLY A 211 1.26 19.26 -4.79
N PHE A 212 1.16 18.50 -5.89
CA PHE A 212 0.70 17.10 -5.85
C PHE A 212 1.62 16.21 -5.00
N GLU A 213 2.94 16.30 -5.16
CA GLU A 213 3.89 15.45 -4.44
C GLU A 213 3.77 15.63 -2.92
N GLN A 214 3.66 16.86 -2.43
CA GLN A 214 3.51 17.15 -1.01
C GLN A 214 2.18 16.61 -0.46
N ARG A 215 1.09 16.71 -1.24
CA ARG A 215 -0.20 16.13 -0.87
C ARG A 215 -0.16 14.60 -0.86
N ALA A 216 0.51 13.98 -1.83
CA ALA A 216 0.69 12.53 -1.88
C ALA A 216 1.45 12.02 -0.64
N ILE A 217 2.54 12.72 -0.25
CA ILE A 217 3.28 12.42 0.98
C ILE A 217 2.40 12.61 2.21
N ALA A 218 1.55 13.65 2.23
CA ALA A 218 0.62 13.89 3.33
C ALA A 218 -0.43 12.77 3.48
N GLU A 219 -0.96 12.23 2.38
CA GLU A 219 -1.89 11.09 2.42
C GLU A 219 -1.21 9.83 2.95
N TRP A 220 0.02 9.51 2.52
CA TRP A 220 0.77 8.40 3.13
C TRP A 220 1.13 8.65 4.59
N LYS A 221 1.41 9.90 4.98
CA LYS A 221 1.64 10.26 6.38
C LYS A 221 0.40 9.97 7.24
N ARG A 222 -0.81 10.20 6.71
CA ARG A 222 -2.07 9.85 7.38
C ARG A 222 -2.20 8.34 7.57
N LEU A 223 -1.79 7.54 6.58
CA LEU A 223 -1.82 6.06 6.65
C LEU A 223 -0.74 5.46 7.56
N LEU A 224 0.30 6.20 7.91
CA LEU A 224 1.47 5.68 8.63
C LEU A 224 1.16 5.08 10.02
N PRO A 225 0.27 5.65 10.86
CA PRO A 225 -0.15 5.02 12.10
C PRO A 225 -0.77 3.64 11.86
N ALA A 226 -1.71 3.51 10.91
CA ALA A 226 -2.32 2.23 10.56
C ALA A 226 -1.29 1.24 10.00
N TYR A 227 -0.37 1.71 9.16
CA TYR A 227 0.74 0.90 8.67
C TYR A 227 1.56 0.29 9.81
N ARG A 228 1.87 1.06 10.85
CA ARG A 228 2.65 0.59 12.01
C ARG A 228 1.89 -0.42 12.87
N CYS A 229 0.56 -0.36 12.91
CA CYS A 229 -0.23 -1.40 13.56
C CYS A 229 -0.32 -2.68 12.71
N PHE A 230 -0.38 -2.55 11.38
CA PHE A 230 -0.63 -3.67 10.47
C PHE A 230 0.64 -4.43 10.10
N CYS A 231 1.75 -3.71 9.95
CA CYS A 231 3.06 -4.27 9.71
C CYS A 231 3.57 -4.89 11.01
N TRP A 232 3.99 -6.16 10.97
CA TRP A 232 4.69 -6.77 12.09
C TRP A 232 5.97 -5.98 12.41
N HIS A 233 6.20 -5.80 13.70
CA HIS A 233 7.40 -5.19 14.30
C HIS A 233 7.59 -5.78 15.71
N PRO A 234 8.82 -5.86 16.24
CA PRO A 234 9.06 -6.35 17.61
C PRO A 234 8.20 -5.67 18.70
N ASP A 235 7.82 -4.41 18.50
CA ASP A 235 6.99 -3.65 19.45
C ASP A 235 5.50 -4.08 19.44
N ASN A 236 5.05 -4.82 18.43
CA ASN A 236 3.66 -5.27 18.28
C ASN A 236 3.55 -6.79 17.99
N ASP A 237 4.57 -7.53 18.39
CA ASP A 237 4.71 -8.95 18.06
C ASP A 237 3.71 -9.80 18.86
N ARG A 238 2.72 -10.34 18.17
CA ARG A 238 1.82 -11.40 18.64
C ARG A 238 2.04 -12.69 17.87
N LEU A 239 2.99 -12.72 16.94
CA LEU A 239 3.27 -13.87 16.10
C LEU A 239 4.24 -14.83 16.77
N PHE A 240 5.31 -14.28 17.37
CA PHE A 240 6.39 -15.05 18.00
C PHE A 240 6.48 -14.89 19.52
N ALA A 241 5.75 -13.94 20.10
CA ALA A 241 5.66 -13.70 21.54
C ALA A 241 4.69 -14.66 22.25
#